data_AF-A0A9D4R8G5-F1
#
_entry.id   AF-A0A9D4R8G5-F1
#
_cell.length_a   1.000
_cell.length_b   1.000
_cell.length_c   1.000
_cell.angle_alpha   90.00
_cell.angle_beta   90.00
_cell.angle_gamma   90.00
#
_symmetry.space_group_name_H-M   'P 1'
#
loop_
_entity.id
_entity.type
_entity.pdbx_description
1 polymer ?
#
loop_
_entity_poly.entity_id
_entity_poly.type
_entity_poly.pdbx_seq_one_letter_code
_entity_poly.pdbx_strand_id
1 'polypeptide(L)'
;MAEEESEQTAENKPEQTAENESAQTAGNFNVHKAANEPVPTSESEEVNESTEYVINEFVAAVYQQKWYIGKVIKTDQYDIKIDFMEERKQLFRWPTRKDKLWVKKTDVLCTIAAPIATGKSNIMFQLENNTRVNIQNLYEQY
;
A
#
# COMPACT_ATOMS: atom_id res chain seq x y z
N MET A 1 -43.21 -43.64 10.56
CA MET A 1 -42.49 -43.98 9.32
C MET A 1 -41.66 -42.75 9.03
N ALA A 2 -40.42 -42.69 9.53
CA ALA A 2 -39.19 -43.32 8.99
C ALA A 2 -38.93 -42.73 7.59
N GLU A 3 -37.81 -42.07 7.28
CA GLU A 3 -36.37 -42.38 7.49
C GLU A 3 -35.62 -41.05 7.81
N GLU A 4 -34.65 -40.91 8.72
CA GLU A 4 -33.29 -41.48 8.88
C GLU A 4 -32.32 -41.17 7.71
N GLU A 5 -31.21 -40.48 8.04
CA GLU A 5 -29.85 -40.44 7.42
C GLU A 5 -29.16 -39.14 7.91
N SER A 6 -28.37 -39.12 8.99
CA SER A 6 -26.96 -39.51 9.16
C SER A 6 -25.96 -38.76 8.27
N GLU A 7 -25.03 -38.00 8.89
CA GLU A 7 -23.60 -38.07 8.57
C GLU A 7 -22.74 -37.36 9.65
N GLN A 8 -21.74 -38.11 10.10
CA GLN A 8 -20.63 -37.72 10.97
C GLN A 8 -19.46 -37.20 10.12
N THR A 9 -18.58 -36.36 10.68
CA THR A 9 -17.13 -36.19 10.38
C THR A 9 -16.69 -34.82 10.94
N ALA A 10 -15.44 -34.55 11.32
CA ALA A 10 -14.31 -35.33 11.77
C ALA A 10 -13.39 -34.33 12.50
N GLU A 11 -12.67 -34.85 13.47
CA GLU A 11 -11.44 -34.40 14.10
C GLU A 11 -10.52 -33.50 13.24
N ASN A 12 -9.95 -32.43 13.81
CA ASN A 12 -8.53 -32.08 13.57
C ASN A 12 -7.97 -31.07 14.57
N LYS A 13 -6.94 -31.55 15.28
CA LYS A 13 -5.94 -30.85 16.07
C LYS A 13 -5.01 -30.06 15.13
N PRO A 14 -4.39 -28.96 15.58
CA PRO A 14 -2.93 -29.00 15.51
C PRO A 14 -2.24 -28.43 16.75
N GLU A 15 -1.26 -29.21 17.17
CA GLU A 15 -0.14 -28.93 18.05
C GLU A 15 0.92 -28.17 17.25
N GLN A 16 1.43 -27.05 17.77
CA GLN A 16 2.69 -26.48 17.30
C GLN A 16 3.51 -26.00 18.49
N THR A 17 4.50 -26.82 18.80
CA THR A 17 5.70 -26.54 19.60
C THR A 17 6.71 -25.87 18.69
N ALA A 18 7.32 -24.77 19.13
CA ALA A 18 8.57 -24.26 18.56
C ALA A 18 9.36 -23.51 19.63
N GLU A 19 10.25 -24.24 20.29
CA GLU A 19 11.45 -23.68 20.93
C GLU A 19 12.60 -23.87 19.93
N ASN A 20 13.37 -22.82 19.64
CA ASN A 20 14.83 -22.90 19.66
C ASN A 20 15.48 -21.51 19.75
N GLU A 21 16.46 -21.47 20.64
CA GLU A 21 17.31 -20.34 20.97
C GLU A 21 18.58 -20.28 20.09
N SER A 22 19.16 -19.07 20.08
CA SER A 22 20.62 -18.78 20.11
C SER A 22 21.48 -19.00 18.87
N ALA A 23 22.15 -17.91 18.41
CA ALA A 23 23.60 -17.72 18.60
C ALA A 23 24.18 -16.43 17.94
N GLN A 24 24.94 -15.65 18.75
CA GLN A 24 26.31 -15.10 18.56
C GLN A 24 26.58 -14.11 17.40
N THR A 25 27.02 -12.85 17.62
CA THR A 25 28.27 -12.26 18.20
C THR A 25 29.42 -12.08 17.19
N ALA A 26 30.05 -10.89 17.29
CA ALA A 26 31.26 -10.37 16.63
C ALA A 26 31.00 -9.81 15.22
N GLY A 27 31.31 -8.56 14.86
CA GLY A 27 32.22 -7.56 15.39
C GLY A 27 32.90 -6.92 14.18
N ASN A 28 32.96 -5.58 14.10
CA ASN A 28 34.19 -4.86 13.74
C ASN A 28 33.97 -3.34 13.61
N PHE A 29 34.91 -2.65 14.25
CA PHE A 29 35.23 -1.23 14.16
C PHE A 29 35.46 -0.76 12.72
N ASN A 30 35.11 0.50 12.45
CA ASN A 30 36.09 1.40 11.83
C ASN A 30 35.82 2.87 12.20
N VAL A 31 36.84 3.47 12.80
CA VAL A 31 36.98 4.89 13.12
C VAL A 31 37.66 5.57 11.93
N HIS A 32 37.05 6.61 11.38
CA HIS A 32 37.74 7.60 10.55
C HIS A 32 37.40 9.00 11.02
N LYS A 33 38.42 9.65 11.54
CA LYS A 33 38.54 11.06 11.91
C LYS A 33 38.85 11.87 10.65
N ALA A 34 38.12 12.95 10.38
CA ALA A 34 38.66 14.17 9.78
C ALA A 34 37.62 15.31 9.88
N ALA A 35 38.11 16.48 10.25
CA ALA A 35 37.39 17.74 10.34
C ALA A 35 37.30 18.43 8.96
N ASN A 36 36.58 19.56 8.92
CA ASN A 36 36.42 20.56 7.84
C ASN A 36 35.21 20.25 6.94
N GLU A 37 34.26 21.13 6.61
CA GLU A 37 34.03 22.58 6.71
C GLU A 37 32.50 22.80 6.49
N PRO A 38 31.94 23.98 6.83
CA PRO A 38 30.51 24.25 6.68
C PRO A 38 30.09 24.53 5.23
N VAL A 39 28.96 23.92 4.83
CA VAL A 39 27.94 24.33 3.83
C VAL A 39 28.43 24.95 2.51
N PRO A 40 27.96 24.39 1.38
CA PRO A 40 27.27 25.25 0.42
C PRO A 40 25.89 24.69 0.03
N THR A 41 24.95 25.63 0.02
CA THR A 41 23.77 25.73 -0.85
C THR A 41 23.90 24.95 -2.17
N SER A 42 22.90 24.13 -2.49
CA SER A 42 22.45 23.83 -3.87
C SER A 42 21.10 23.14 -3.72
N GLU A 43 20.04 23.89 -4.03
CA GLU A 43 19.26 23.72 -5.27
C GLU A 43 18.30 22.54 -5.14
N SER A 44 17.03 22.90 -5.20
CA SER A 44 15.88 22.03 -5.30
C SER A 44 16.12 20.99 -6.39
N GLU A 45 16.60 19.81 -6.00
CA GLU A 45 16.54 18.64 -6.85
C GLU A 45 15.06 18.26 -6.95
N GLU A 46 14.37 18.86 -7.92
CA GLU A 46 13.19 18.26 -8.53
C GLU A 46 13.65 16.94 -9.13
N VAL A 47 13.71 15.91 -8.29
CA VAL A 47 13.80 14.52 -8.71
C VAL A 47 12.49 14.26 -9.46
N ASN A 48 12.48 14.58 -10.76
CA ASN A 48 11.56 14.00 -11.72
C ASN A 48 11.92 12.53 -11.82
N GLU A 49 11.59 11.79 -10.75
CA GLU A 49 11.55 10.35 -10.76
C GLU A 49 10.58 10.01 -11.89
N SER A 50 11.11 9.38 -12.93
CA SER A 50 10.31 8.90 -14.04
C SER A 50 9.52 7.71 -13.50
N THR A 51 8.47 7.98 -12.72
CA THR A 51 7.71 6.96 -12.00
C THR A 51 6.92 6.17 -13.04
N GLU A 52 7.54 5.12 -13.54
CA GLU A 52 6.87 4.14 -14.39
C GLU A 52 5.88 3.36 -13.51
N TYR A 53 4.59 3.65 -13.70
CA TYR A 53 3.54 2.95 -12.98
C TYR A 53 3.31 1.55 -13.56
N VAL A 54 3.21 0.54 -12.70
CA VAL A 54 2.96 -0.83 -13.12
C VAL A 54 1.46 -1.12 -13.15
N ILE A 55 1.00 -1.80 -14.21
CA ILE A 55 -0.39 -2.27 -14.28
C ILE A 55 -0.64 -3.26 -13.14
N ASN A 56 -1.79 -3.12 -12.48
CA ASN A 56 -2.21 -3.83 -11.28
C ASN A 56 -1.57 -3.39 -9.96
N GLU A 57 -0.79 -2.31 -9.97
CA GLU A 57 -0.28 -1.70 -8.73
C GLU A 57 -1.33 -0.77 -8.09
N PHE A 58 -1.23 -0.58 -6.77
CA PHE A 58 -2.07 0.36 -6.05
C PHE A 58 -1.37 1.71 -5.94
N VAL A 59 -2.12 2.78 -6.18
CA VAL A 59 -1.63 4.16 -6.16
C VAL A 59 -2.59 5.06 -5.42
N ALA A 60 -2.07 6.15 -4.88
CA ALA A 60 -2.85 7.26 -4.38
C ALA A 60 -2.75 8.44 -5.35
N ALA A 61 -3.90 8.99 -5.74
CA ALA A 61 -3.97 10.11 -6.68
C ALA A 61 -4.99 11.14 -6.24
N VAL A 62 -4.76 12.40 -6.63
CA VAL A 62 -5.62 13.54 -6.34
C VAL A 62 -6.68 13.67 -7.43
N TYR A 63 -7.93 13.81 -7.01
CA TYR A 63 -9.04 14.09 -7.90
C TYR A 63 -10.07 14.98 -7.18
N GLN A 64 -10.56 16.04 -7.85
CA GLN A 64 -11.54 16.97 -7.27
C GLN A 64 -11.19 17.44 -5.84
N GLN A 65 -9.93 17.86 -5.60
CA GLN A 65 -9.48 18.35 -4.28
C GLN A 65 -9.64 17.33 -3.13
N LYS A 66 -9.59 16.05 -3.46
CA LYS A 66 -9.45 14.96 -2.48
C LYS A 66 -8.53 13.89 -3.05
N TRP A 67 -7.73 13.26 -2.20
CA TRP A 67 -6.96 12.09 -2.60
C TRP A 67 -7.82 10.82 -2.48
N TYR A 68 -7.61 9.91 -3.42
CA TYR A 68 -8.25 8.60 -3.48
C TYR A 68 -7.19 7.55 -3.74
N ILE A 69 -7.45 6.33 -3.24
CA ILE A 69 -6.63 5.18 -3.60
C ILE A 69 -7.31 4.38 -4.69
N GLY A 70 -6.51 3.75 -5.52
CA GLY A 70 -7.02 2.91 -6.58
C GLY A 70 -5.96 1.99 -7.14
N LYS A 71 -6.38 1.18 -8.11
CA LYS A 71 -5.53 0.23 -8.80
C LYS A 71 -5.32 0.67 -10.23
N VAL A 72 -4.07 0.69 -10.68
CA VAL A 72 -3.73 1.01 -12.07
C VAL A 72 -4.24 -0.10 -12.99
N ILE A 73 -5.06 0.26 -13.97
CA ILE A 73 -5.61 -0.68 -14.96
C ILE A 73 -4.89 -0.53 -16.30
N LYS A 74 -4.48 0.70 -16.63
CA LYS A 74 -3.80 1.01 -17.89
C LYS A 74 -2.87 2.20 -17.67
N THR A 75 -1.76 2.21 -18.40
CA THR A 75 -0.81 3.31 -18.42
C THR A 75 -0.64 3.83 -19.84
N ASP A 76 -0.39 5.12 -19.96
CA ASP A 76 -0.07 5.82 -21.21
C ASP A 76 1.16 6.72 -20.99
N GLN A 77 1.52 7.53 -21.99
CA GLN A 77 2.68 8.42 -21.93
C GLN A 77 2.57 9.46 -20.80
N TYR A 78 1.45 10.15 -20.70
CA TYR A 78 1.25 11.26 -19.75
C TYR A 78 0.22 10.96 -18.65
N ASP A 79 -0.68 10.01 -18.92
CA ASP A 79 -1.81 9.70 -18.06
C ASP A 79 -1.79 8.23 -17.66
N ILE A 80 -2.42 7.94 -16.52
CA ILE A 80 -2.70 6.58 -16.07
C ILE A 80 -4.19 6.43 -15.79
N LYS A 81 -4.72 5.25 -16.09
CA LYS A 81 -6.10 4.90 -15.81
C LYS A 81 -6.17 4.10 -14.52
N ILE A 82 -6.85 4.66 -13.53
CA ILE A 82 -6.99 4.10 -12.19
C ILE A 82 -8.44 3.65 -12.00
N ASP A 83 -8.65 2.45 -11.44
CA ASP A 83 -9.91 2.04 -10.80
C ASP A 83 -9.86 2.57 -9.37
N PHE A 84 -10.71 3.52 -9.02
CA PHE A 84 -10.72 4.13 -7.70
C PHE A 84 -11.59 3.35 -6.70
N MET A 85 -11.12 3.33 -5.46
CA MET A 85 -11.87 2.82 -4.33
C MET A 85 -12.60 3.96 -3.61
N GLU A 86 -13.78 3.66 -3.08
CA GLU A 86 -14.49 4.60 -2.21
C GLU A 86 -14.12 4.37 -0.74
N GLU A 87 -13.93 5.47 -0.02
CA GLU A 87 -13.71 5.46 1.41
C GLU A 87 -15.05 5.34 2.16
N ARG A 88 -15.13 4.41 3.12
CA ARG A 88 -16.25 4.18 4.02
C ARG A 88 -15.75 4.17 5.46
N LYS A 89 -15.90 5.30 6.15
CA LYS A 89 -15.37 5.55 7.50
C LYS A 89 -13.83 5.49 7.51
N GLN A 90 -13.27 4.33 7.82
CA GLN A 90 -11.81 4.10 7.88
C GLN A 90 -11.35 2.98 6.92
N LEU A 91 -12.29 2.36 6.20
CA LEU A 91 -12.03 1.27 5.28
C LEU A 91 -12.30 1.75 3.86
N PHE A 92 -11.71 1.06 2.90
CA PHE A 92 -11.90 1.28 1.49
C PHE A 92 -12.67 0.11 0.89
N ARG A 93 -13.42 0.35 -0.18
CA ARG A 93 -14.00 -0.73 -0.97
C ARG A 93 -14.15 -0.33 -2.41
N TRP A 94 -14.25 -1.33 -3.27
CA TRP A 94 -14.63 -1.10 -4.66
C TRP A 94 -16.07 -0.58 -4.71
N PRO A 95 -16.35 0.51 -5.44
CA PRO A 95 -17.71 0.98 -5.64
C PRO A 95 -18.51 -0.02 -6.48
N THR A 96 -19.83 -0.09 -6.26
CA THR A 96 -20.72 -0.98 -7.03
C THR A 96 -20.67 -0.68 -8.53
N ARG A 97 -20.55 0.60 -8.88
CA ARG A 97 -20.26 1.05 -10.23
C ARG A 97 -18.78 1.37 -10.29
N LYS A 98 -18.03 0.67 -11.15
CA LYS A 98 -16.59 0.87 -11.28
C LYS A 98 -16.29 2.33 -11.59
N ASP A 99 -15.40 2.91 -10.81
CA ASP A 99 -14.99 4.30 -10.93
C ASP A 99 -13.63 4.33 -11.60
N LYS A 100 -13.63 4.44 -12.94
CA LYS A 100 -12.41 4.36 -13.74
C LYS A 100 -12.13 5.69 -14.39
N LEU A 101 -11.01 6.30 -14.04
CA LEU A 101 -10.67 7.63 -14.49
C LEU A 101 -9.23 7.69 -15.00
N TRP A 102 -9.02 8.49 -16.03
CA TRP A 102 -7.69 8.88 -16.49
C TRP A 102 -7.21 10.07 -15.67
N VAL A 103 -6.04 9.93 -15.08
CA VAL A 103 -5.42 10.91 -14.20
C VAL A 103 -4.01 11.17 -14.70
N LYS A 104 -3.57 12.42 -14.67
CA LYS A 104 -2.22 12.78 -15.06
C LYS A 104 -1.23 12.14 -14.09
N LYS A 105 -0.07 11.72 -14.58
CA LYS A 105 1.01 11.22 -13.71
C LYS A 105 1.45 12.24 -12.66
N THR A 106 1.25 13.54 -12.93
CA THR A 106 1.51 14.65 -12.00
C THR A 106 0.58 14.67 -10.80
N ASP A 107 -0.65 14.15 -10.94
CA ASP A 107 -1.66 14.20 -9.87
C ASP A 107 -1.60 12.92 -9.02
N VAL A 108 -0.69 12.00 -9.34
CA VAL A 108 -0.44 10.79 -8.56
C VAL A 108 0.58 11.11 -7.48
N LEU A 109 0.20 10.90 -6.23
CA LEU A 109 1.02 11.27 -5.07
C LEU A 109 2.10 10.23 -4.81
N CYS A 110 1.73 8.94 -4.82
CA CYS A 110 2.66 7.84 -4.57
C CYS A 110 2.06 6.48 -4.97
N THR A 111 2.93 5.50 -5.16
CA THR A 111 2.57 4.07 -5.16
C THR A 111 2.42 3.58 -3.72
N ILE A 112 1.51 2.63 -3.50
CA ILE A 112 1.22 2.07 -2.18
C ILE A 112 1.17 0.56 -2.23
N ALA A 113 1.49 -0.07 -1.10
CA ALA A 113 1.27 -1.51 -0.95
C ALA A 113 -0.22 -1.86 -1.09
N ALA A 114 -0.49 -3.07 -1.57
CA ALA A 114 -1.85 -3.56 -1.71
C ALA A 114 -2.57 -3.51 -0.35
N PRO A 115 -3.76 -2.88 -0.27
CA PRO A 115 -4.47 -2.77 0.99
C PRO A 115 -5.00 -4.14 1.44
N ILE A 116 -5.06 -4.35 2.76
CA ILE A 116 -5.35 -5.64 3.37
C ILE A 116 -6.86 -5.87 3.34
N ALA A 117 -7.32 -6.92 2.66
CA ALA A 117 -8.73 -7.29 2.68
C ALA A 117 -9.17 -7.69 4.11
N THR A 118 -10.31 -7.18 4.56
CA THR A 118 -10.83 -7.39 5.92
C THR A 118 -12.30 -7.78 5.93
N GLY A 119 -12.71 -8.44 7.02
CA GLY A 119 -14.06 -8.92 7.26
C GLY A 119 -14.37 -10.26 6.58
N LYS A 120 -15.58 -10.77 6.84
CA LYS A 120 -16.02 -12.10 6.36
C LYS A 120 -16.17 -12.19 4.83
N SER A 121 -16.41 -11.06 4.17
CA SER A 121 -16.71 -11.00 2.74
C SER A 121 -15.54 -10.57 1.87
N ASN A 122 -14.39 -10.18 2.44
CA ASN A 122 -13.20 -9.68 1.71
C ASN A 122 -13.50 -8.52 0.73
N ILE A 123 -14.58 -7.77 0.94
CA ILE A 123 -14.96 -6.62 0.11
C ILE A 123 -14.43 -5.29 0.65
N MET A 124 -14.05 -5.26 1.93
CA MET A 124 -13.49 -4.09 2.59
C MET A 124 -11.98 -4.24 2.63
N PHE A 125 -11.27 -3.13 2.50
CA PHE A 125 -9.83 -3.05 2.43
C PHE A 125 -9.34 -2.04 3.46
N GLN A 126 -8.36 -2.45 4.25
CA GLN A 126 -7.70 -1.60 5.23
C GLN A 126 -6.38 -1.12 4.67
N LEU A 127 -6.17 0.19 4.74
CA LEU A 127 -4.89 0.81 4.44
C LEU A 127 -4.07 0.90 5.72
N GLU A 128 -2.76 0.66 5.62
CA GLU A 128 -1.87 0.85 6.76
C GLU A 128 -1.86 2.31 7.21
N ASN A 129 -1.84 2.54 8.54
CA ASN A 129 -1.87 3.89 9.10
C ASN A 129 -0.69 4.74 8.63
N ASN A 130 0.51 4.16 8.54
CA ASN A 130 1.71 4.85 8.07
C ASN A 130 1.52 5.35 6.62
N THR A 131 1.01 4.47 5.74
CA THR A 131 0.71 4.80 4.36
C THR A 131 -0.34 5.89 4.25
N ARG A 132 -1.41 5.83 5.05
CA ARG A 132 -2.45 6.87 5.08
C ARG A 132 -1.88 8.23 5.48
N VAL A 133 -1.06 8.28 6.52
CA VAL A 133 -0.41 9.52 6.98
C VAL A 133 0.54 10.05 5.90
N ASN A 134 1.30 9.16 5.24
CA ASN A 134 2.20 9.56 4.16
C ASN A 134 1.44 10.20 2.99
N ILE A 135 0.36 9.57 2.51
CA ILE A 135 -0.47 10.13 1.43
C ILE A 135 -1.04 11.48 1.85
N GLN A 136 -1.52 11.61 3.10
CA GLN A 136 -2.07 12.86 3.61
C GLN A 136 -1.03 13.98 3.63
N ASN A 137 0.19 13.70 4.09
CA ASN A 137 1.28 14.68 4.09
C ASN A 137 1.66 15.12 2.67
N LEU A 138 1.74 14.17 1.73
CA LEU A 138 1.99 14.46 0.32
C LEU A 138 0.88 15.32 -0.28
N TYR A 139 -0.38 15.02 0.06
CA TYR A 139 -1.54 15.80 -0.39
C TYR A 139 -1.55 17.23 0.16
N GLU A 140 -1.11 17.44 1.40
CA GLU A 140 -1.04 18.79 2.00
C GLU A 140 0.07 19.67 1.39
N GLN A 141 1.03 19.06 0.69
CA GLN A 141 2.11 19.75 -0.02
C GLN A 141 1.81 19.93 -1.52
N TYR A 142 0.71 19.35 -2.02
CA TYR A 142 0.26 19.41 -3.41
C TYR A 142 -0.57 20.69 -3.68
#